data_AF-A0A5C3KNZ6-F1
#
_entry.id   AF-A0A5C3KNZ6-F1
#
_cell.length_a   1.000
_cell.length_b   1.000
_cell.length_c   1.000
_cell.angle_alpha   90.00
_cell.angle_beta   90.00
_cell.angle_gamma   90.00
#
_symmetry.space_group_name_H-M   'P 1'
#
loop_
_entity.id
_entity.type
_entity.pdbx_description
1 polymer ?
#
loop_
_entity_poly.entity_id
_entity_poly.type
_entity_poly.pdbx_seq_one_letter_code
_entity_poly.pdbx_strand_id
1 'polypeptide(L)'
;KYWLDTSCFIIDTYHYNNHKASDELCQKFCNPAPDDGSQPNLVIVALDAQGQPYFKHAFNTQVCKQLNAWLGGFSAMLKRMTAYNFKWLIHVMLYYHTKIILSKQ
;
A
#
# COMPACT_ATOMS: atom_id res chain seq x y z
N LYS A 1 -25.55 -10.55 -1.60
CA LYS A 1 -24.09 -10.82 -1.51
C LYS A 1 -23.56 -9.93 -0.40
N TYR A 2 -22.96 -10.47 0.66
CA TYR A 2 -22.45 -9.65 1.74
C TYR A 2 -21.12 -9.04 1.28
N TRP A 3 -20.88 -7.77 1.61
CA TRP A 3 -19.65 -7.07 1.18
C TRP A 3 -18.38 -7.75 1.71
N LEU A 4 -18.48 -8.48 2.81
CA LEU A 4 -17.45 -9.33 3.41
C LEU A 4 -16.98 -10.46 2.49
N ASP A 5 -17.80 -10.90 1.52
CA ASP A 5 -17.44 -11.98 0.59
C ASP A 5 -16.47 -11.51 -0.51
N THR A 6 -16.34 -10.20 -0.70
CA THR A 6 -15.58 -9.59 -1.81
C THR A 6 -14.60 -8.53 -1.36
N SER A 7 -14.52 -8.22 -0.07
CA SER A 7 -13.79 -7.07 0.44
C SER A 7 -12.98 -7.43 1.68
N CYS A 8 -11.72 -7.01 1.68
CA CYS A 8 -10.88 -6.96 2.87
C CYS A 8 -10.53 -5.49 3.17
N PHE A 9 -10.22 -5.19 4.42
CA PHE A 9 -9.78 -3.88 4.85
C PHE A 9 -8.28 -3.73 4.66
N ILE A 10 -7.88 -2.70 3.92
CA ILE A 10 -6.46 -2.36 3.75
C ILE A 10 -6.04 -1.53 4.97
N ILE A 11 -5.37 -2.17 5.91
CA ILE A 11 -4.80 -1.52 7.08
C ILE A 11 -3.28 -1.73 7.14
N ASP A 12 -2.59 -0.94 7.95
CA ASP A 12 -1.17 -1.18 8.22
C ASP A 12 -0.99 -2.20 9.37
N THR A 13 0.23 -2.75 9.47
CA THR A 13 0.59 -3.74 10.50
C THR A 13 0.43 -3.19 11.92
N TYR A 14 0.62 -1.88 12.11
CA TYR A 14 0.42 -1.26 13.42
C TYR A 14 -1.05 -1.32 13.83
N HIS A 15 -1.97 -0.97 12.94
CA HIS A 15 -3.40 -1.10 13.20
C HIS A 15 -3.78 -2.55 13.46
N TYR A 16 -3.23 -3.50 12.67
CA TYR A 16 -3.53 -4.93 12.84
C TYR A 16 -3.14 -5.44 14.23
N ASN A 17 -1.94 -5.08 14.69
CA ASN A 17 -1.42 -5.46 16.00
C ASN A 17 -2.21 -4.88 17.18
N ASN A 18 -3.00 -3.82 16.96
CA ASN A 18 -3.86 -3.24 17.99
C ASN A 18 -5.23 -3.92 18.08
N HIS A 19 -5.58 -4.80 17.14
CA HIS A 19 -6.79 -5.61 17.29
C HIS A 19 -6.62 -6.61 18.43
N LYS A 20 -7.71 -6.84 19.17
CA LYS A 20 -7.78 -7.94 20.13
C LYS A 20 -7.80 -9.26 19.36
N ALA A 21 -7.20 -10.30 19.92
CA ALA A 21 -7.28 -11.66 19.36
C ALA A 21 -8.73 -12.17 19.27
N SER A 22 -9.63 -11.66 20.12
CA SER A 22 -11.06 -11.99 20.13
C SER A 22 -11.89 -11.27 19.06
N ASP A 23 -11.30 -10.34 18.29
CA ASP A 23 -11.99 -9.59 17.25
C ASP A 23 -11.94 -10.39 15.92
N GLU A 24 -12.75 -11.44 15.83
CA GLU A 24 -12.73 -12.39 14.70
C GLU A 24 -12.93 -11.70 13.34
N LEU A 25 -13.75 -10.63 13.29
CA LEU A 25 -13.97 -9.85 12.09
C LEU A 25 -12.66 -9.18 11.65
N CYS A 26 -12.00 -8.45 12.55
CA CYS A 26 -10.77 -7.76 12.19
C CYS A 26 -9.61 -8.74 11.95
N GLN A 27 -9.53 -9.84 12.69
CA GLN A 27 -8.53 -10.89 12.45
C GLN A 27 -8.64 -11.46 11.03
N LYS A 28 -9.87 -11.68 10.55
CA LYS A 28 -10.13 -12.23 9.22
C LYS A 28 -9.98 -11.22 8.10
N PHE A 29 -10.55 -10.03 8.27
CA PHE A 29 -10.71 -9.07 7.17
C PHE A 29 -9.68 -7.94 7.15
N CYS A 30 -8.96 -7.72 8.25
CA CYS A 30 -7.94 -6.68 8.35
C CYS A 30 -6.51 -7.23 8.31
N ASN A 31 -6.30 -8.53 8.06
CA ASN A 31 -4.94 -9.07 7.92
C ASN A 31 -4.22 -8.35 6.75
N PRO A 32 -3.12 -7.62 7.00
CA PRO A 32 -2.44 -6.85 5.95
C PRO A 32 -1.55 -7.70 5.03
N ALA A 33 -1.37 -8.99 5.36
CA ALA A 33 -0.46 -9.92 4.70
C ALA A 33 -1.03 -11.36 4.71
N PRO A 34 -2.19 -11.63 4.09
CA PRO A 34 -2.75 -12.96 4.15
C PRO A 34 -2.03 -13.91 3.20
N ASP A 35 -1.42 -14.95 3.77
CA ASP A 35 -0.69 -16.01 3.05
C ASP A 35 -1.62 -17.04 2.37
N ASP A 36 -2.90 -16.72 2.20
CA ASP A 36 -3.93 -17.56 1.56
C ASP A 36 -4.40 -16.98 0.21
N GLY A 37 -3.85 -15.85 -0.23
CA GLY A 37 -4.23 -15.18 -1.46
C GLY A 37 -5.60 -14.48 -1.43
N SER A 38 -6.23 -14.33 -0.26
CA SER A 38 -7.52 -13.63 -0.08
C SER A 38 -7.48 -12.15 -0.47
N GLN A 39 -6.28 -11.57 -0.61
CA GLN A 39 -6.08 -10.18 -1.02
C GLN A 39 -5.19 -10.08 -2.27
N PRO A 40 -5.68 -10.46 -3.47
CA PRO A 40 -4.88 -10.47 -4.69
C PRO A 40 -4.42 -9.07 -5.13
N ASN A 41 -5.05 -8.01 -4.62
CA ASN A 41 -4.63 -6.62 -4.85
C ASN A 41 -3.47 -6.18 -3.94
N LEU A 42 -3.17 -6.94 -2.88
CA LEU A 42 -2.12 -6.63 -1.90
C LEU A 42 -1.00 -7.67 -1.89
N VAL A 43 -1.29 -8.91 -2.26
CA VAL A 43 -0.36 -10.03 -2.27
C VAL A 43 -0.28 -10.62 -3.68
N ILE A 44 0.94 -10.75 -4.20
CA ILE A 44 1.25 -11.41 -5.47
C ILE A 44 2.09 -12.66 -5.22
N VAL A 45 1.95 -13.65 -6.09
CA VAL A 45 2.82 -14.82 -6.09
C VAL A 45 4.15 -14.46 -6.77
N ALA A 46 5.26 -14.75 -6.12
CA ALA A 46 6.61 -14.61 -6.66
C ALA A 46 7.35 -15.94 -6.56
N LEU A 47 8.42 -16.10 -7.35
CA LEU A 47 9.29 -17.26 -7.28
C LEU A 47 10.53 -16.91 -6.44
N ASP A 48 10.89 -17.79 -5.52
CA ASP A 48 12.15 -17.71 -4.79
C ASP A 48 13.35 -18.12 -5.66
N ALA A 49 14.55 -18.13 -5.07
CA ALA A 49 15.78 -18.50 -5.79
C ALA A 49 15.79 -19.96 -6.26
N GLN A 50 14.93 -20.81 -5.68
CA GLN A 50 14.77 -22.23 -5.99
C GLN A 50 13.58 -22.47 -6.94
N GLY A 51 12.91 -21.40 -7.39
CA GLY A 51 11.74 -21.49 -8.27
C GLY A 51 10.46 -21.91 -7.56
N GLN A 52 10.41 -21.90 -6.23
CA GLN A 52 9.20 -22.19 -5.47
C GLN A 52 8.32 -20.93 -5.35
N PRO A 53 6.99 -21.07 -5.48
CA PRO A 53 6.08 -19.96 -5.30
C PRO A 53 6.00 -19.57 -3.83
N TYR A 54 6.09 -18.27 -3.55
CA TYR A 54 5.79 -17.67 -2.25
C TYR A 54 4.94 -16.41 -2.42
N PHE A 55 4.19 -16.08 -1.38
CA PHE A 55 3.39 -14.87 -1.34
C PHE A 55 4.24 -13.68 -0.91
N LYS A 56 4.17 -12.58 -1.67
CA LYS A 56 4.81 -11.31 -1.30
C LYS A 56 3.86 -10.14 -1.52
N HIS A 57 4.09 -9.06 -0.79
CA HIS A 57 3.30 -7.85 -0.99
C HIS A 57 3.53 -7.26 -2.38
N ALA A 58 2.45 -6.83 -3.03
CA ALA A 58 2.47 -6.17 -4.33
C ALA A 58 3.19 -4.81 -4.28
N PHE A 59 3.10 -4.13 -3.14
CA PHE A 59 3.77 -2.85 -2.88
C PHE A 59 4.09 -2.70 -1.38
N ASN A 60 5.03 -1.81 -1.07
CA ASN A 60 5.37 -1.51 0.32
C ASN A 60 4.36 -0.50 0.90
N THR A 61 3.43 -1.00 1.72
CA THR A 61 2.35 -0.20 2.35
C THR A 61 2.89 0.92 3.24
N GLN A 62 4.01 0.72 3.92
CA GLN A 62 4.64 1.74 4.77
C GLN A 62 5.23 2.87 3.93
N VAL A 63 5.92 2.55 2.84
CA VAL A 63 6.44 3.55 1.88
C VAL A 63 5.29 4.31 1.24
N CYS A 64 4.21 3.62 0.87
CA CYS A 64 3.00 4.28 0.36
C CYS A 64 2.39 5.25 1.39
N LYS A 65 2.33 4.88 2.67
CA LYS A 65 1.84 5.75 3.75
C LYS A 65 2.71 7.00 3.90
N GLN A 66 4.04 6.84 3.90
CA GLN A 66 4.98 7.97 3.97
C GLN A 66 4.85 8.89 2.75
N LEU A 67 4.76 8.32 1.54
CA LEU A 67 4.55 9.07 0.32
C LEU A 67 3.23 9.85 0.36
N ASN A 68 2.13 9.21 0.78
CA ASN A 68 0.83 9.86 0.89
C ASN A 68 0.84 10.99 1.93
N ALA A 69 1.56 10.82 3.05
CA ALA A 69 1.74 11.88 4.03
C ALA A 69 2.50 13.09 3.44
N TRP A 70 3.56 12.84 2.67
CA TRP A 70 4.30 13.89 1.97
C TRP A 70 3.43 14.61 0.92
N LEU A 71 2.64 13.85 0.14
CA LEU A 71 1.71 14.40 -0.83
C LEU A 71 0.54 15.16 -0.19
N GLY A 72 0.26 14.94 1.10
CA GLY A 72 -0.82 15.60 1.84
C GLY A 72 -0.76 17.13 1.75
N GLY A 73 0.44 17.71 1.78
CA GLY A 73 0.66 19.15 1.63
C GLY A 73 0.27 19.71 0.26
N PHE A 74 0.14 18.86 -0.76
CA PHE A 74 -0.21 19.23 -2.13
C PHE A 74 -1.64 18.81 -2.53
N SER A 75 -2.39 18.23 -1.59
CA SER A 75 -3.67 17.57 -1.86
C SER A 75 -4.71 18.48 -2.53
N ALA A 76 -4.77 19.77 -2.18
CA ALA A 76 -5.71 20.72 -2.77
C ALA A 76 -5.51 20.89 -4.29
N MET A 77 -4.25 20.89 -4.74
CA MET A 77 -3.91 20.98 -6.16
C MET A 77 -4.09 19.62 -6.85
N LEU A 78 -3.55 18.56 -6.24
CA LEU A 78 -3.54 17.21 -6.82
C LEU A 78 -4.96 16.67 -7.07
N LYS A 79 -5.91 16.93 -6.16
CA LYS A 79 -7.31 16.46 -6.28
C LYS A 79 -8.07 17.06 -7.46
N ARG A 80 -7.60 18.19 -8.01
CA ARG A 80 -8.27 18.90 -9.11
C ARG A 80 -7.71 18.56 -10.49
N MET A 81 -6.70 17.69 -10.55
CA MET A 81 -6.02 17.35 -11.79
C MET A 81 -6.69 16.19 -12.52
N THR A 82 -6.58 16.19 -13.84
CA THR A 82 -6.84 14.98 -14.64
C THR A 82 -5.80 13.91 -14.30
N ALA A 83 -6.15 12.64 -14.54
CA ALA A 83 -5.23 11.52 -14.30
C ALA A 83 -3.88 11.68 -15.02
N TYR A 84 -3.90 12.22 -16.25
CA TYR A 84 -2.68 12.49 -17.03
C TYR A 84 -1.79 13.53 -16.35
N ASN A 85 -2.36 14.67 -15.95
CA ASN A 85 -1.62 15.76 -15.30
C ASN A 85 -1.10 15.34 -13.92
N PHE A 86 -1.92 14.60 -13.16
CA PHE A 86 -1.51 14.03 -11.89
C PHE A 86 -0.29 13.11 -12.06
N LYS A 87 -0.34 12.17 -13.00
CA LYS A 87 0.77 11.23 -13.26
C LYS A 87 2.06 11.95 -13.65
N TRP A 88 1.98 12.90 -14.57
CA TRP A 88 3.14 13.69 -14.99
C TRP A 88 3.73 14.47 -13.81
N LEU A 89 2.89 15.15 -13.03
CA LEU A 89 3.35 15.96 -11.92
C LEU A 89 4.01 15.11 -10.82
N ILE A 90 3.40 13.99 -10.42
CA ILE A 90 3.98 13.10 -9.41
C ILE A 90 5.36 12.60 -9.85
N HIS A 91 5.52 12.27 -11.15
CA HIS A 91 6.81 11.87 -11.69
C HIS A 91 7.87 12.97 -11.53
N VAL A 92 7.52 14.21 -11.88
CA VAL A 92 8.42 15.38 -11.73
C VAL A 92 8.76 15.65 -10.26
N MET A 93 7.75 15.62 -9.37
CA MET A 93 7.94 15.82 -7.94
C MET A 93 8.90 14.80 -7.34
N LEU A 94 8.73 13.51 -7.64
CA LEU A 94 9.60 12.43 -7.17
C LEU A 94 11.03 12.56 -7.71
N TYR A 95 11.18 12.95 -8.98
CA TYR A 95 12.48 13.17 -9.59
C TYR A 95 13.27 14.26 -8.86
N TYR A 96 12.66 15.43 -8.64
CA TYR A 96 13.32 16.52 -7.92
C TYR A 96 13.56 16.20 -6.45
N HIS A 97 12.60 15.56 -5.78
CA HIS A 97 12.78 15.12 -4.39
C HIS A 97 14.00 14.22 -4.26
N THR A 98 14.13 13.23 -5.15
CA THR A 98 15.28 12.30 -5.16
C THR A 98 16.60 13.06 -5.34
N LYS A 99 16.67 14.01 -6.28
CA LYS A 99 17.88 14.84 -6.46
C LYS A 99 18.25 15.63 -5.22
N ILE A 100 17.28 16.25 -4.55
CA ILE A 100 17.51 17.04 -3.34
C ILE A 100 18.00 16.17 -2.18
N ILE A 101 17.48 14.95 -2.04
CA ILE A 101 17.92 14.01 -1.01
C ILE A 101 19.34 13.53 -1.29
N LEU A 102 19.65 13.14 -2.54
CA LEU A 102 20.98 12.68 -2.93
C LEU A 102 22.05 13.78 -2.80
N SER A 103 21.70 15.04 -2.99
CA SER A 103 22.65 16.15 -2.79
C SER A 103 22.92 16.50 -1.33
N LYS A 104 22.17 15.91 -0.39
CA LYS A 104 22.30 16.13 1.06
C LYS A 104 23.00 14.97 1.78
N GLN A 105 23.27 13.87 1.07
CA GLN A 105 24.06 12.72 1.53
C GLN A 105 25.54 12.95 1.20
#